data_AF-A0A2E7PYA3-F1
#
_entry.id   AF-A0A2E7PYA3-F1
#
_cell.length_a   1.000
_cell.length_b   1.000
_cell.length_c   1.000
_cell.angle_alpha   90.00
_cell.angle_beta   90.00
_cell.angle_gamma   90.00
#
_symmetry.space_group_name_H-M   'P 1'
#
loop_
_entity.id
_entity.type
_entity.pdbx_description
1 polymer ?
#
loop_
_entity_poly.entity_id
_entity_poly.type
_entity_poly.pdbx_seq_one_letter_code
_entity_poly.pdbx_strand_id
1 'polypeptide(L)'
;MNRSLLLVVCDFLLLSILALARFDVPEGAVIAQDDQKVVSKEVVERISDGENYDDVVAELEATNETLLENLSSDNDTLVQQKLELEEQIAQRKKELEEKEREIESRDAVIAGNEEAIKEAKQEAEELEAQREEIERKREELMKNNAASQKELELLARNLAEAKRKSDELAALKEKTQREAESVKVELAATQEKAKAEEKAAAEAKAMLLAEKRRSDALVESTSKIDQKIDSLNQGLEGVGKDLKVVGQGLAGVGEKISSVTEEVSNVKKDVSRVGEEMAGVKETVVGVSEEVAGVGDQVESIKKEVEETAAVQQENFRKLNDRQVRSVNEIFTRYDENKIRLKLNFVHQGGFLGAQKEETFSMDTIIMLDGSFAYSLVHAKESPFRLSPRPRKLVSVSGEITSPKLKAPIPVKEIAFMDDPRILIVPLYLNPVTLKKESSIEIFEAPTNPYLFSEAVVVDAKQGRFGQTDFIRDEKDSRYIKVKHNHFAFITGSFDPGKGDLVFSQKGELLGIMVNNDYAFHVKNLGSRIHGGSRTILGDSFAAEKTNGLLSSLSKKLFGLNNKFR
;
A
#
# COMPACT_ATOMS: atom_id res chain seq x y z
N MET A 1 -15.67 47.09 46.32
CA MET A 1 -16.50 47.04 47.56
C MET A 1 -17.67 48.00 47.38
N ASN A 2 -18.91 47.61 47.72
CA ASN A 2 -20.10 48.40 47.38
C ASN A 2 -20.26 49.62 48.30
N ARG A 3 -20.59 50.81 47.78
CA ARG A 3 -20.67 52.06 48.57
C ARG A 3 -21.64 51.97 49.76
N SER A 4 -22.74 51.25 49.58
CA SER A 4 -23.72 50.99 50.65
C SER A 4 -23.13 50.22 51.84
N LEU A 5 -22.17 49.31 51.59
CA LEU A 5 -21.52 48.53 52.65
C LEU A 5 -20.58 49.41 53.48
N LEU A 6 -19.86 50.34 52.83
CA LEU A 6 -18.96 51.28 53.51
C LEU A 6 -19.74 52.24 54.41
N LEU A 7 -20.88 52.76 53.94
CA LEU A 7 -21.77 53.62 54.74
C LEU A 7 -22.27 52.90 56.00
N VAL A 8 -22.75 51.65 55.87
CA VAL A 8 -23.22 50.85 57.01
C VAL A 8 -22.10 50.59 58.02
N VAL A 9 -20.87 50.32 57.58
CA VAL A 9 -19.72 50.11 58.47
C VAL A 9 -19.32 51.41 59.20
N CYS A 10 -19.32 52.56 58.52
CA CYS A 10 -19.03 53.85 59.15
C CYS A 10 -20.09 54.26 60.17
N ASP A 11 -21.38 54.03 59.86
CA ASP A 11 -22.49 54.37 60.76
C ASP A 11 -22.48 53.49 62.02
N PHE A 12 -22.17 52.18 61.87
CA PHE A 12 -22.01 51.27 62.99
C PHE A 12 -20.79 51.63 63.88
N LEU A 13 -19.69 52.10 63.28
CA LEU A 13 -18.52 52.60 64.01
C LEU A 13 -18.84 53.89 64.79
N LEU A 14 -19.53 54.84 64.18
CA LEU A 14 -19.95 56.08 64.84
C LEU A 14 -20.90 55.80 66.01
N LEU A 15 -21.91 54.96 65.81
CA LEU A 15 -22.84 54.55 66.88
C LEU A 15 -22.13 53.78 68.01
N SER A 16 -21.14 52.95 67.69
CA SER A 16 -20.34 52.24 68.71
C SER A 16 -19.46 53.19 69.53
N ILE A 17 -18.86 54.21 68.90
CA ILE A 17 -18.07 55.24 69.59
C ILE A 17 -19.00 56.11 70.47
N LEU A 18 -20.17 56.49 69.97
CA LEU A 18 -21.15 57.26 70.73
C LEU A 18 -21.71 56.46 71.94
N ALA A 19 -21.88 55.15 71.80
CA ALA A 19 -22.36 54.26 72.86
C ALA A 19 -21.29 53.94 73.93
N LEU A 20 -20.00 53.97 73.57
CA LEU A 20 -18.90 53.87 74.54
C LEU A 20 -18.65 55.19 75.30
N ALA A 21 -18.97 56.33 74.69
CA ALA A 21 -18.85 57.66 75.28
C ALA A 21 -19.94 57.93 76.33
N ARG A 22 -19.87 57.25 77.48
CA ARG A 22 -20.66 57.63 78.66
C ARG A 22 -20.16 58.96 79.23
N PHE A 23 -20.84 60.04 78.87
CA PHE A 23 -20.73 61.31 79.58
C PHE A 23 -21.59 61.26 80.86
N ASP A 24 -21.08 60.59 81.89
CA ASP A 24 -21.61 60.77 83.26
C ASP A 24 -21.20 62.17 83.74
N VAL A 25 -22.10 63.14 83.58
CA VAL A 25 -21.97 64.49 84.12
C VAL A 25 -22.45 64.46 85.59
N PRO A 26 -21.58 64.77 86.59
CA PRO A 26 -22.00 64.74 87.99
C PRO A 26 -23.08 65.77 88.30
N GLU A 27 -23.99 65.44 89.22
CA GLU A 27 -24.95 66.41 89.77
C GLU A 27 -24.20 67.57 90.45
N GLY A 28 -24.15 68.72 89.77
CA GLY A 28 -23.43 69.93 90.22
C GLY A 28 -22.55 70.59 89.15
N ALA A 29 -22.33 69.98 87.99
CA ALA A 29 -21.46 70.55 86.95
C ALA A 29 -22.06 71.82 86.30
N VAL A 30 -21.37 72.96 86.42
CA VAL A 30 -21.71 74.22 85.73
C VAL A 30 -20.93 74.32 84.42
N ILE A 31 -21.64 74.47 83.31
CA ILE A 31 -21.05 74.62 81.96
C ILE A 31 -20.72 76.10 81.73
N ALA A 32 -19.46 76.41 81.42
CA ALA A 32 -19.02 77.77 81.12
C ALA A 32 -19.23 78.12 79.64
N GLN A 33 -19.66 79.36 79.37
CA GLN A 33 -19.57 80.02 78.06
C GLN A 33 -18.44 81.06 78.10
N ASP A 34 -17.76 81.21 76.95
CA ASP A 34 -16.78 82.22 76.54
C ASP A 34 -16.04 83.06 77.61
N ASP A 35 -14.71 82.92 77.61
CA ASP A 35 -13.72 83.86 78.16
C ASP A 35 -13.88 84.31 79.63
N GLN A 36 -14.37 83.43 80.52
CA GLN A 36 -14.20 83.60 81.97
C GLN A 36 -13.51 82.43 82.66
N LYS A 37 -12.45 82.76 83.42
CA LYS A 37 -11.63 81.85 84.20
C LYS A 37 -12.35 81.51 85.51
N VAL A 38 -13.06 80.39 85.54
CA VAL A 38 -13.72 79.89 86.76
C VAL A 38 -12.65 79.40 87.74
N VAL A 39 -12.36 80.20 88.77
CA VAL A 39 -11.50 79.81 89.89
C VAL A 39 -12.40 79.48 91.07
N SER A 40 -12.53 78.20 91.41
CA SER A 40 -13.17 77.76 92.66
C SER A 40 -12.32 78.24 93.84
N LYS A 41 -12.85 79.23 94.57
CA LYS A 41 -12.16 79.90 95.65
C LYS A 41 -12.39 79.17 96.98
N GLU A 42 -11.92 77.94 97.08
CA GLU A 42 -11.77 77.28 98.40
C GLU A 42 -10.56 77.88 99.11
N VAL A 43 -10.85 78.85 99.97
CA VAL A 43 -9.89 79.38 100.93
C VAL A 43 -9.69 78.33 102.00
N VAL A 44 -8.66 77.49 101.84
CA VAL A 44 -8.07 76.78 102.97
C VAL A 44 -7.30 77.80 103.78
N GLU A 45 -7.94 78.35 104.83
CA GLU A 45 -7.23 79.05 105.89
C GLU A 45 -6.33 78.04 106.62
N ARG A 46 -5.10 77.86 106.14
CA ARG A 46 -4.01 77.46 107.03
C ARG A 46 -3.72 78.65 107.92
N ILE A 47 -4.21 78.58 109.16
CA ILE A 47 -3.79 79.49 110.22
C ILE A 47 -2.27 79.36 110.33
N SER A 48 -1.60 80.51 110.38
CA SER A 48 -0.14 80.59 110.46
C SER A 48 0.33 80.26 111.87
N ASP A 49 0.33 78.97 112.20
CA ASP A 49 1.02 78.44 113.38
C ASP A 49 2.52 78.48 113.06
N GLY A 50 3.20 79.53 113.54
CA GLY A 50 4.53 79.91 113.07
C GLY A 50 5.66 78.98 113.53
N GLU A 51 5.76 77.79 112.94
CA GLU A 51 6.94 76.93 112.98
C GLU A 51 7.36 76.49 111.57
N ASN A 52 8.66 76.63 111.31
CA ASN A 52 9.45 76.08 110.21
C ASN A 52 9.06 76.38 108.74
N TYR A 53 9.64 77.45 108.18
CA TYR A 53 9.69 77.66 106.72
C TYR A 53 10.38 76.51 105.97
N ASP A 54 11.35 75.85 106.59
CA ASP A 54 12.11 74.75 105.96
C ASP A 54 11.21 73.54 105.65
N ASP A 55 10.16 73.24 106.43
CA ASP A 55 9.30 72.08 106.18
C ASP A 55 8.38 72.29 104.97
N VAL A 56 7.86 73.51 104.77
CA VAL A 56 7.05 73.84 103.58
C VAL A 56 7.92 73.92 102.33
N VAL A 57 9.16 74.42 102.46
CA VAL A 57 10.14 74.37 101.37
C VAL A 57 10.51 72.93 101.03
N ALA A 58 10.75 72.07 102.02
CA ALA A 58 11.02 70.65 101.80
C ALA A 58 9.84 69.89 101.17
N GLU A 59 8.58 70.19 101.54
CA GLU A 59 7.40 69.64 100.84
C GLU A 59 7.33 70.11 99.37
N LEU A 60 7.65 71.38 99.09
CA LEU A 60 7.71 71.90 97.72
C LEU A 60 8.89 71.34 96.92
N GLU A 61 10.05 71.15 97.53
CA GLU A 61 11.22 70.55 96.89
C GLU A 61 10.95 69.08 96.57
N ALA A 62 10.45 68.30 97.54
CA ALA A 62 10.08 66.90 97.34
C ALA A 62 8.98 66.72 96.27
N THR A 63 7.98 67.59 96.22
CA THR A 63 6.95 67.53 95.16
C THR A 63 7.47 67.97 93.80
N ASN A 64 8.39 68.94 93.71
CA ASN A 64 9.07 69.29 92.46
C ASN A 64 10.02 68.18 91.99
N GLU A 65 10.78 67.53 92.87
CA GLU A 65 11.59 66.37 92.54
C GLU A 65 10.73 65.22 92.02
N THR A 66 9.62 64.90 92.70
CA THR A 66 8.66 63.88 92.25
C THR A 66 8.03 64.24 90.90
N LEU A 67 7.73 65.52 90.64
CA LEU A 67 7.23 65.99 89.35
C LEU A 67 8.28 65.88 88.23
N LEU A 68 9.53 66.22 88.52
CA LEU A 68 10.64 66.08 87.57
C LEU A 68 10.95 64.62 87.25
N GLU A 69 10.90 63.73 88.25
CA GLU A 69 11.06 62.29 88.06
C GLU A 69 9.94 61.70 87.20
N ASN A 70 8.68 62.04 87.48
CA ASN A 70 7.54 61.64 86.65
C ASN A 70 7.65 62.19 85.21
N LEU A 71 7.98 63.47 85.04
CA LEU A 71 8.17 64.08 83.70
C LEU A 71 9.34 63.46 82.94
N SER A 72 10.42 63.06 83.61
CA SER A 72 11.52 62.32 83.00
C SER A 72 11.06 60.93 82.56
N SER A 73 10.36 60.21 83.44
CA SER A 73 9.83 58.86 83.16
C SER A 73 8.83 58.85 82.00
N ASP A 74 7.93 59.83 81.95
CA ASP A 74 6.97 60.00 80.85
C ASP A 74 7.68 60.34 79.53
N ASN A 75 8.67 61.23 79.57
CA ASN A 75 9.46 61.60 78.39
C ASN A 75 10.27 60.40 77.86
N ASP A 76 10.94 59.65 78.73
CA ASP A 76 11.68 58.44 78.37
C ASP A 76 10.74 57.37 77.78
N THR A 77 9.54 57.20 78.36
CA THR A 77 8.50 56.30 77.85
C THR A 77 8.01 56.73 76.46
N LEU A 78 7.76 58.02 76.24
CA LEU A 78 7.36 58.57 74.93
C LEU A 78 8.46 58.43 73.88
N VAL A 79 9.74 58.59 74.26
CA VAL A 79 10.89 58.38 73.38
C VAL A 79 11.00 56.90 72.97
N GLN A 80 10.80 55.95 73.90
CA GLN A 80 10.78 54.52 73.57
C GLN A 80 9.61 54.19 72.62
N GLN A 81 8.38 54.64 72.92
CA GLN A 81 7.22 54.43 72.04
C GLN A 81 7.44 55.02 70.64
N LYS A 82 8.09 56.19 70.54
CA LYS A 82 8.45 56.79 69.25
C LYS A 82 9.41 55.90 68.46
N LEU A 83 10.46 55.37 69.10
CA LEU A 83 11.44 54.49 68.47
C LEU A 83 10.79 53.18 67.99
N GLU A 84 9.95 52.55 68.81
CA GLU A 84 9.19 51.35 68.44
C GLU A 84 8.26 51.60 67.25
N LEU A 85 7.57 52.76 67.20
CA LEU A 85 6.71 53.13 66.08
C LEU A 85 7.52 53.43 64.80
N GLU A 86 8.69 54.07 64.91
CA GLU A 86 9.60 54.30 63.78
C GLU A 86 10.13 52.97 63.20
N GLU A 87 10.46 52.00 64.05
CA GLU A 87 10.85 50.65 63.63
C GLU A 87 9.68 49.90 62.96
N GLN A 88 8.48 49.91 63.54
CA GLN A 88 7.28 49.30 62.92
C GLN A 88 6.93 49.92 61.57
N ILE A 89 7.08 51.25 61.42
CA ILE A 89 6.88 51.95 60.13
C ILE A 89 7.94 51.51 59.10
N ALA A 90 9.20 51.38 59.51
CA ALA A 90 10.26 50.90 58.62
C ALA A 90 10.02 49.44 58.18
N GLN A 91 9.62 48.57 59.10
CA GLN A 91 9.29 47.18 58.81
C GLN A 91 8.09 47.07 57.83
N ARG A 92 7.01 47.81 58.06
CA ARG A 92 5.84 47.82 57.16
C ARG A 92 6.14 48.39 55.79
N LYS A 93 7.00 49.40 55.67
CA LYS A 93 7.46 49.92 54.36
C LYS A 93 8.18 48.83 53.57
N LYS A 94 9.10 48.10 54.21
CA LYS A 94 9.80 46.99 53.58
C LYS A 94 8.85 45.85 53.16
N GLU A 95 7.87 45.50 54.00
CA GLU A 95 6.85 44.50 53.66
C GLU A 95 5.98 44.92 52.46
N LEU A 96 5.66 46.22 52.35
CA LEU A 96 4.94 46.78 51.20
C LEU A 96 5.79 46.73 49.92
N GLU A 97 7.06 47.11 49.97
CA GLU A 97 7.98 47.00 48.83
C GLU A 97 8.17 45.54 48.36
N GLU A 98 8.25 44.59 49.28
CA GLU A 98 8.34 43.15 48.95
C GLU A 98 7.04 42.65 48.29
N LYS A 99 5.86 43.09 48.77
CA LYS A 99 4.56 42.75 48.18
C LYS A 99 4.33 43.42 46.82
N GLU A 100 4.79 44.65 46.62
CA GLU A 100 4.68 45.37 45.35
C GLU A 100 5.49 44.65 44.26
N ARG A 101 6.71 44.21 44.58
CA ARG A 101 7.52 43.35 43.69
C ARG A 101 6.89 41.97 43.43
N GLU A 102 6.20 41.38 44.41
CA GLU A 102 5.46 40.12 44.20
C GLU A 102 4.29 40.33 43.22
N ILE A 103 3.57 41.45 43.32
CA ILE A 103 2.49 41.81 42.39
C ILE A 103 3.05 42.02 40.98
N GLU A 104 4.10 42.83 40.81
CA GLU A 104 4.76 43.04 39.50
C GLU A 104 5.20 41.71 38.87
N SER A 105 5.81 40.82 39.66
CA SER A 105 6.22 39.49 39.19
C SER A 105 5.04 38.61 38.79
N ARG A 106 3.88 38.74 39.46
CA ARG A 106 2.68 37.95 39.16
C ARG A 106 1.95 38.48 37.93
N ASP A 107 1.88 39.80 37.76
CA ASP A 107 1.28 40.42 36.58
C ASP A 107 2.09 40.11 35.32
N ALA A 108 3.44 40.06 35.41
CA ALA A 108 4.30 39.61 34.32
C ALA A 108 4.03 38.13 33.93
N VAL A 109 3.81 37.25 34.91
CA VAL A 109 3.45 35.84 34.67
C VAL A 109 2.04 35.70 34.08
N ILE A 110 1.08 36.53 34.52
CA ILE A 110 -0.28 36.56 33.96
C ILE A 110 -0.24 36.98 32.49
N ALA A 111 0.47 38.07 32.16
CA ALA A 111 0.62 38.54 30.77
C ALA A 111 1.23 37.45 29.85
N GLY A 112 2.31 36.80 30.28
CA GLY A 112 2.91 35.70 29.51
C GLY A 112 1.98 34.49 29.33
N ASN A 113 1.16 34.18 30.34
CA ASN A 113 0.15 33.12 30.24
C ASN A 113 -1.01 33.52 29.30
N GLU A 114 -1.42 34.79 29.26
CA GLU A 114 -2.45 35.28 28.33
C GLU A 114 -1.98 35.21 26.87
N GLU A 115 -0.71 35.55 26.59
CA GLU A 115 -0.12 35.35 25.26
C GLU A 115 -0.06 33.87 24.88
N ALA A 116 0.42 32.99 25.77
CA ALA A 116 0.45 31.54 25.51
C ALA A 116 -0.94 30.93 25.28
N ILE A 117 -1.97 31.39 26.00
CA ILE A 117 -3.37 30.97 25.78
C ILE A 117 -3.89 31.46 24.42
N LYS A 118 -3.45 32.64 23.96
CA LYS A 118 -3.83 33.18 22.64
C LYS A 118 -3.17 32.41 21.50
N GLU A 119 -1.88 32.10 21.60
CA GLU A 119 -1.17 31.24 20.64
C GLU A 119 -1.80 29.84 20.58
N ALA A 120 -2.04 29.21 21.73
CA ALA A 120 -2.67 27.89 21.79
C ALA A 120 -4.09 27.84 21.18
N LYS A 121 -4.85 28.95 21.24
CA LYS A 121 -6.15 29.08 20.55
C LYS A 121 -5.98 29.16 19.03
N GLN A 122 -5.01 29.92 18.55
CA GLN A 122 -4.73 30.02 17.11
C GLN A 122 -4.25 28.68 16.53
N GLU A 123 -3.37 27.96 17.26
CA GLU A 123 -2.95 26.60 16.88
C GLU A 123 -4.15 25.62 16.87
N ALA A 124 -5.08 25.73 17.83
CA ALA A 124 -6.28 24.91 17.86
C ALA A 124 -7.22 25.18 16.67
N GLU A 125 -7.45 26.45 16.31
CA GLU A 125 -8.24 26.85 15.14
C GLU A 125 -7.60 26.35 13.83
N GLU A 126 -6.27 26.43 13.69
CA GLU A 126 -5.55 25.92 12.51
C GLU A 126 -5.64 24.39 12.41
N LEU A 127 -5.49 23.68 13.54
CA LEU A 127 -5.64 22.22 13.60
C LEU A 127 -7.08 21.75 13.30
N GLU A 128 -8.09 22.54 13.65
CA GLU A 128 -9.49 22.26 13.31
C GLU A 128 -9.74 22.45 11.80
N ALA A 129 -9.24 23.54 11.21
CA ALA A 129 -9.29 23.75 9.76
C ALA A 129 -8.56 22.63 8.97
N GLN A 130 -7.38 22.19 9.44
CA GLN A 130 -6.65 21.07 8.84
C GLN A 130 -7.43 19.75 8.96
N ARG A 131 -8.15 19.51 10.07
CA ARG A 131 -9.02 18.33 10.24
C ARG A 131 -10.18 18.33 9.25
N GLU A 132 -10.86 19.45 9.07
CA GLU A 132 -11.92 19.57 8.05
C GLU A 132 -11.40 19.28 6.63
N GLU A 133 -10.22 19.80 6.27
CA GLU A 133 -9.63 19.55 4.96
C GLU A 133 -9.29 18.06 4.76
N ILE A 134 -8.75 17.39 5.79
CA ILE A 134 -8.48 15.95 5.79
C ILE A 134 -9.79 15.15 5.67
N GLU A 135 -10.85 15.54 6.36
CA GLU A 135 -12.16 14.88 6.29
C GLU A 135 -12.77 14.99 4.88
N ARG A 136 -12.73 16.19 4.26
CA ARG A 136 -13.17 16.39 2.87
C ARG A 136 -12.36 15.54 1.88
N LYS A 137 -11.02 15.54 1.99
CA LYS A 137 -10.14 14.68 1.16
C LYS A 137 -10.44 13.20 1.36
N ARG A 138 -10.77 12.78 2.58
CA ARG A 138 -11.15 11.39 2.89
C ARG A 138 -12.47 11.00 2.26
N GLU A 139 -13.49 11.87 2.30
CA GLU A 139 -14.75 11.64 1.58
C GLU A 139 -14.54 11.52 0.07
N GLU A 140 -13.74 12.41 -0.51
CA GLU A 140 -13.43 12.40 -1.94
C GLU A 140 -12.71 11.11 -2.34
N LEU A 141 -11.69 10.70 -1.58
CA LEU A 141 -11.01 9.41 -1.79
C LEU A 141 -11.95 8.20 -1.64
N MET A 142 -12.91 8.24 -0.72
CA MET A 142 -13.93 7.19 -0.59
C MET A 142 -14.89 7.14 -1.78
N LYS A 143 -15.32 8.30 -2.30
CA LYS A 143 -16.15 8.40 -3.52
C LYS A 143 -15.38 7.87 -4.74
N ASN A 144 -14.12 8.24 -4.88
CA ASN A 144 -13.25 7.78 -5.97
C ASN A 144 -12.98 6.26 -5.90
N ASN A 145 -12.69 5.71 -4.71
CA ASN A 145 -12.56 4.25 -4.53
C ASN A 145 -13.86 3.51 -4.88
N ALA A 146 -15.02 4.04 -4.48
CA ALA A 146 -16.31 3.43 -4.80
C ALA A 146 -16.63 3.49 -6.32
N ALA A 147 -16.18 4.53 -7.02
CA ALA A 147 -16.27 4.62 -8.47
C ALA A 147 -15.36 3.58 -9.15
N SER A 148 -14.07 3.54 -8.80
CA SER A 148 -13.12 2.57 -9.36
C SER A 148 -13.49 1.11 -9.06
N GLN A 149 -14.11 0.81 -7.91
CA GLN A 149 -14.64 -0.53 -7.63
C GLN A 149 -15.78 -0.91 -8.59
N LYS A 150 -16.69 0.02 -8.92
CA LYS A 150 -17.77 -0.23 -9.91
C LYS A 150 -17.21 -0.42 -11.32
N GLU A 151 -16.19 0.35 -11.70
CA GLU A 151 -15.51 0.17 -13.00
C GLU A 151 -14.81 -1.19 -13.09
N LEU A 152 -14.12 -1.62 -12.03
CA LEU A 152 -13.50 -2.95 -11.95
C LEU A 152 -14.55 -4.07 -12.02
N GLU A 153 -15.71 -3.92 -11.37
CA GLU A 153 -16.78 -4.90 -11.46
C GLU A 153 -17.37 -4.96 -12.89
N LEU A 154 -17.56 -3.81 -13.54
CA LEU A 154 -18.03 -3.74 -14.92
C LEU A 154 -17.03 -4.39 -15.89
N LEU A 155 -15.74 -4.09 -15.75
CA LEU A 155 -14.66 -4.71 -16.53
C LEU A 155 -14.61 -6.22 -16.31
N ALA A 156 -14.76 -6.71 -15.08
CA ALA A 156 -14.81 -8.13 -14.78
C ALA A 156 -16.01 -8.84 -15.43
N ARG A 157 -17.20 -8.21 -15.43
CA ARG A 157 -18.39 -8.71 -16.14
C ARG A 157 -18.16 -8.75 -17.65
N ASN A 158 -17.63 -7.70 -18.24
CA ASN A 158 -17.33 -7.62 -19.68
C ASN A 158 -16.30 -8.67 -20.11
N LEU A 159 -15.26 -8.91 -19.30
CA LEU A 159 -14.26 -9.95 -19.56
C LEU A 159 -14.89 -11.36 -19.47
N ALA A 160 -15.74 -11.61 -18.47
CA ALA A 160 -16.46 -12.88 -18.35
C ALA A 160 -17.40 -13.13 -19.54
N GLU A 161 -18.08 -12.10 -20.05
CA GLU A 161 -18.94 -12.20 -21.24
C GLU A 161 -18.12 -12.43 -22.52
N ALA A 162 -17.01 -11.70 -22.70
CA ALA A 162 -16.09 -11.90 -23.82
C ALA A 162 -15.50 -13.32 -23.83
N LYS A 163 -15.17 -13.87 -22.66
CA LYS A 163 -14.71 -15.25 -22.52
C LYS A 163 -15.80 -16.25 -22.92
N ARG A 164 -17.05 -16.07 -22.47
CA ARG A 164 -18.18 -16.93 -22.89
C ARG A 164 -18.37 -16.91 -24.41
N LYS A 165 -18.36 -15.73 -25.03
CA LYS A 165 -18.46 -15.59 -26.50
C LYS A 165 -17.29 -16.28 -27.23
N SER A 166 -16.08 -16.21 -26.67
CA SER A 166 -14.91 -16.95 -27.20
C SER A 166 -15.10 -18.47 -27.10
N ASP A 167 -15.58 -18.98 -25.97
CA ASP A 167 -15.82 -20.41 -25.74
C ASP A 167 -16.96 -20.92 -26.64
N GLU A 168 -18.03 -20.14 -26.83
CA GLU A 168 -19.14 -20.42 -27.75
C GLU A 168 -18.68 -20.46 -29.23
N LEU A 169 -17.85 -19.49 -29.65
CA LEU A 169 -17.27 -19.47 -31.00
C LEU A 169 -16.34 -20.66 -31.24
N ALA A 170 -15.56 -21.07 -30.24
CA ALA A 170 -14.72 -22.26 -30.33
C ALA A 170 -15.57 -23.54 -30.51
N ALA A 171 -16.64 -23.71 -29.72
CA ALA A 171 -17.57 -24.83 -29.84
C ALA A 171 -18.30 -24.84 -31.20
N LEU A 172 -18.73 -23.68 -31.70
CA LEU A 172 -19.37 -23.55 -33.02
C LEU A 172 -18.40 -23.93 -34.15
N LYS A 173 -17.14 -23.50 -34.04
CA LYS A 173 -16.08 -23.86 -35.00
C LYS A 173 -15.78 -25.36 -34.98
N GLU A 174 -15.70 -25.98 -33.81
CA GLU A 174 -15.51 -27.42 -33.70
C GLU A 174 -16.69 -28.20 -34.31
N LYS A 175 -17.93 -27.76 -34.04
CA LYS A 175 -19.15 -28.37 -34.61
C LYS A 175 -19.16 -28.30 -36.14
N THR A 176 -18.93 -27.12 -36.71
CA THR A 176 -18.87 -26.91 -38.18
C THR A 176 -17.71 -27.66 -38.82
N GLN A 177 -16.58 -27.81 -38.13
CA GLN A 177 -15.44 -28.60 -38.60
C GLN A 177 -15.76 -30.11 -38.64
N ARG A 178 -16.42 -30.65 -37.60
CA ARG A 178 -16.91 -32.04 -37.59
C ARG A 178 -17.98 -32.30 -38.67
N GLU A 179 -18.90 -31.35 -38.86
CA GLU A 179 -19.90 -31.42 -39.94
C GLU A 179 -19.21 -31.44 -41.32
N ALA A 180 -18.25 -30.55 -41.57
CA ALA A 180 -17.48 -30.54 -42.82
C ALA A 180 -16.65 -31.82 -43.04
N GLU A 181 -16.13 -32.44 -41.98
CA GLU A 181 -15.46 -33.75 -42.06
C GLU A 181 -16.44 -34.88 -42.41
N SER A 182 -17.62 -34.93 -41.80
CA SER A 182 -18.66 -35.91 -42.15
C SER A 182 -19.11 -35.79 -43.61
N VAL A 183 -19.34 -34.57 -44.10
CA VAL A 183 -19.72 -34.32 -45.51
C VAL A 183 -18.60 -34.71 -46.47
N LYS A 184 -17.31 -34.51 -46.11
CA LYS A 184 -16.19 -35.00 -46.91
C LYS A 184 -16.14 -36.53 -46.99
N VAL A 185 -16.41 -37.23 -45.89
CA VAL A 185 -16.45 -38.71 -45.87
C VAL A 185 -17.61 -39.23 -46.72
N GLU A 186 -18.78 -38.62 -46.61
CA GLU A 186 -19.97 -38.98 -47.40
C GLU A 186 -19.77 -38.68 -48.90
N LEU A 187 -19.12 -37.55 -49.25
CA LEU A 187 -18.75 -37.23 -50.62
C LEU A 187 -17.72 -38.22 -51.20
N ALA A 188 -16.74 -38.65 -50.40
CA ALA A 188 -15.77 -39.66 -50.82
C ALA A 188 -16.45 -41.03 -51.04
N ALA A 189 -17.35 -41.44 -50.15
CA ALA A 189 -18.10 -42.68 -50.26
C ALA A 189 -19.04 -42.70 -51.50
N THR A 190 -19.71 -41.57 -51.78
CA THR A 190 -20.56 -41.44 -52.98
C THR A 190 -19.75 -41.39 -54.26
N GLN A 191 -18.57 -40.75 -54.28
CA GLN A 191 -17.66 -40.78 -55.42
C GLN A 191 -17.13 -42.19 -55.72
N GLU A 192 -16.72 -42.96 -54.71
CA GLU A 192 -16.27 -44.34 -54.92
C GLU A 192 -17.41 -45.25 -55.39
N LYS A 193 -18.63 -45.08 -54.87
CA LYS A 193 -19.82 -45.79 -55.36
C LYS A 193 -20.12 -45.46 -56.83
N ALA A 194 -20.04 -44.18 -57.21
CA ALA A 194 -20.25 -43.75 -58.60
C ALA A 194 -19.20 -44.35 -59.55
N LYS A 195 -17.91 -44.37 -59.17
CA LYS A 195 -16.84 -45.04 -59.94
C LYS A 195 -17.08 -46.55 -60.07
N ALA A 196 -17.58 -47.20 -59.02
CA ALA A 196 -17.90 -48.62 -59.06
C ALA A 196 -19.08 -48.93 -59.99
N GLU A 197 -20.14 -48.10 -59.95
CA GLU A 197 -21.28 -48.19 -60.86
C GLU A 197 -20.87 -47.89 -62.32
N GLU A 198 -19.99 -46.92 -62.56
CA GLU A 198 -19.44 -46.64 -63.89
C GLU A 198 -18.63 -47.81 -64.45
N LYS A 199 -17.76 -48.43 -63.63
CA LYS A 199 -17.03 -49.65 -64.02
C LYS A 199 -17.97 -50.80 -64.34
N ALA A 200 -18.95 -51.08 -63.48
CA ALA A 200 -19.93 -52.14 -63.71
C ALA A 200 -20.75 -51.90 -65.00
N ALA A 201 -21.12 -50.65 -65.29
CA ALA A 201 -21.80 -50.27 -66.52
C ALA A 201 -20.91 -50.40 -67.77
N ALA A 202 -19.61 -50.11 -67.64
CA ALA A 202 -18.63 -50.31 -68.71
C ALA A 202 -18.39 -51.80 -69.00
N GLU A 203 -18.25 -52.63 -67.97
CA GLU A 203 -18.13 -54.09 -68.08
C GLU A 203 -19.39 -54.71 -68.70
N ALA A 204 -20.58 -54.30 -68.24
CA ALA A 204 -21.85 -54.75 -68.82
C ALA A 204 -21.99 -54.36 -70.31
N LYS A 205 -21.60 -53.13 -70.68
CA LYS A 205 -21.53 -52.71 -72.10
C LYS A 205 -20.54 -53.54 -72.91
N ALA A 206 -19.38 -53.87 -72.35
CA ALA A 206 -18.37 -54.71 -73.01
C ALA A 206 -18.87 -56.15 -73.23
N MET A 207 -19.54 -56.75 -72.24
CA MET A 207 -20.19 -58.06 -72.40
C MET A 207 -21.27 -58.03 -73.47
N LEU A 208 -22.12 -56.99 -73.48
CA LEU A 208 -23.21 -56.85 -74.47
C LEU A 208 -22.66 -56.65 -75.90
N LEU A 209 -21.53 -55.94 -76.05
CA LEU A 209 -20.79 -55.84 -77.31
C LEU A 209 -20.16 -57.17 -77.74
N ALA A 210 -19.64 -57.96 -76.80
CA ALA A 210 -19.11 -59.30 -77.09
C ALA A 210 -20.22 -60.27 -77.53
N GLU A 211 -21.38 -60.23 -76.86
CA GLU A 211 -22.55 -61.03 -77.20
C GLU A 211 -23.11 -60.64 -78.57
N LYS A 212 -23.16 -59.34 -78.90
CA LYS A 212 -23.49 -58.87 -80.26
C LYS A 212 -22.51 -59.42 -81.30
N ARG A 213 -21.20 -59.29 -81.10
CA ARG A 213 -20.19 -59.85 -82.02
C ARG A 213 -20.33 -61.37 -82.19
N ARG A 214 -20.70 -62.09 -81.13
CA ARG A 214 -20.98 -63.52 -81.18
C ARG A 214 -22.23 -63.83 -82.00
N SER A 215 -23.28 -63.02 -81.85
CA SER A 215 -24.50 -63.10 -82.67
C SER A 215 -24.21 -62.79 -84.14
N ASP A 216 -23.43 -61.74 -84.44
CA ASP A 216 -23.04 -61.37 -85.79
C ASP A 216 -22.21 -62.50 -86.46
N ALA A 217 -21.26 -63.10 -85.72
CA ALA A 217 -20.48 -64.24 -86.17
C ALA A 217 -21.32 -65.52 -86.37
N LEU A 218 -22.36 -65.72 -85.56
CA LEU A 218 -23.34 -66.80 -85.75
C LEU A 218 -24.16 -66.57 -87.03
N VAL A 219 -24.63 -65.35 -87.28
CA VAL A 219 -25.34 -64.98 -88.53
C VAL A 219 -24.43 -65.17 -89.75
N GLU A 220 -23.16 -64.77 -89.67
CA GLU A 220 -22.19 -64.98 -90.75
C GLU A 220 -21.91 -66.48 -90.97
N SER A 221 -21.81 -67.26 -89.89
CA SER A 221 -21.68 -68.72 -89.98
C SER A 221 -22.92 -69.38 -90.58
N THR A 222 -24.13 -68.91 -90.27
CA THR A 222 -25.37 -69.39 -90.89
C THR A 222 -25.40 -69.05 -92.37
N SER A 223 -25.07 -67.81 -92.76
CA SER A 223 -24.98 -67.42 -94.18
C SER A 223 -23.94 -68.25 -94.96
N LYS A 224 -22.81 -68.61 -94.33
CA LYS A 224 -21.81 -69.54 -94.91
C LYS A 224 -22.31 -70.98 -95.01
N ILE A 225 -23.22 -71.40 -94.13
CA ILE A 225 -23.90 -72.70 -94.22
C ILE A 225 -24.94 -72.66 -95.36
N ASP A 226 -25.70 -71.58 -95.50
CA ASP A 226 -26.65 -71.38 -96.60
C ASP A 226 -25.93 -71.39 -97.96
N GLN A 227 -24.80 -70.68 -98.10
CA GLN A 227 -23.95 -70.76 -99.29
C GLN A 227 -23.39 -72.17 -99.56
N LYS A 228 -23.13 -72.96 -98.51
CA LYS A 228 -22.75 -74.38 -98.66
C LYS A 228 -23.93 -75.25 -99.09
N ILE A 229 -25.14 -74.95 -98.64
CA ILE A 229 -26.37 -75.62 -99.07
C ILE A 229 -26.67 -75.27 -100.53
N ASP A 230 -26.55 -74.00 -100.93
CA ASP A 230 -26.73 -73.55 -102.31
C ASP A 230 -25.69 -74.15 -103.26
N SER A 231 -24.42 -74.24 -102.85
CA SER A 231 -23.38 -74.92 -103.66
C SER A 231 -23.53 -76.44 -103.67
N LEU A 232 -24.06 -77.07 -102.61
CA LEU A 232 -24.48 -78.47 -102.64
C LEU A 232 -25.68 -78.70 -103.57
N ASN A 233 -26.65 -77.79 -103.58
CA ASN A 233 -27.80 -77.83 -104.49
C ASN A 233 -27.36 -77.62 -105.95
N GLN A 234 -26.44 -76.69 -106.23
CA GLN A 234 -25.80 -76.56 -107.54
C GLN A 234 -24.98 -77.81 -107.92
N GLY A 235 -24.30 -78.43 -106.95
CA GLY A 235 -23.59 -79.70 -107.15
C GLY A 235 -24.55 -80.86 -107.49
N LEU A 236 -25.71 -80.93 -106.85
CA LEU A 236 -26.78 -81.89 -107.14
C LEU A 236 -27.44 -81.61 -108.50
N GLU A 237 -27.63 -80.34 -108.88
CA GLU A 237 -27.99 -79.96 -110.25
C GLU A 237 -26.91 -80.37 -111.26
N GLY A 238 -25.63 -80.25 -110.89
CA GLY A 238 -24.48 -80.72 -111.66
C GLY A 238 -24.56 -82.23 -111.89
N VAL A 239 -24.73 -83.03 -110.84
CA VAL A 239 -24.94 -84.48 -110.93
C VAL A 239 -26.20 -84.83 -111.74
N GLY A 240 -27.28 -84.05 -111.62
CA GLY A 240 -28.49 -84.19 -112.45
C GLY A 240 -28.26 -83.86 -113.94
N LYS A 241 -27.37 -82.91 -114.24
CA LYS A 241 -26.90 -82.61 -115.60
C LYS A 241 -25.95 -83.71 -116.09
N ASP A 242 -25.03 -84.20 -115.27
CA ASP A 242 -24.08 -85.27 -115.63
C ASP A 242 -24.79 -86.60 -115.89
N LEU A 243 -25.83 -86.94 -115.13
CA LEU A 243 -26.71 -88.09 -115.44
C LEU A 243 -27.44 -87.93 -116.78
N LYS A 244 -27.80 -86.69 -117.17
CA LYS A 244 -28.33 -86.38 -118.51
C LYS A 244 -27.25 -86.46 -119.60
N VAL A 245 -26.03 -86.02 -119.31
CA VAL A 245 -24.87 -86.08 -120.23
C VAL A 245 -24.42 -87.53 -120.46
N VAL A 246 -24.40 -88.38 -119.43
CA VAL A 246 -24.19 -89.83 -119.58
C VAL A 246 -25.34 -90.48 -120.39
N GLY A 247 -26.57 -89.98 -120.24
CA GLY A 247 -27.71 -90.39 -121.09
C GLY A 247 -27.67 -89.88 -122.54
N GLN A 248 -26.87 -88.86 -122.86
CA GLN A 248 -26.79 -88.26 -124.20
C GLN A 248 -25.44 -88.50 -124.91
N GLY A 249 -24.39 -88.91 -124.19
CA GLY A 249 -23.05 -89.22 -124.71
C GLY A 249 -22.96 -90.43 -125.66
N LEU A 250 -24.10 -91.01 -126.07
CA LEU A 250 -24.21 -92.08 -127.06
C LEU A 250 -24.72 -91.61 -128.43
N ALA A 251 -24.93 -90.31 -128.66
CA ALA A 251 -25.44 -89.78 -129.93
C ALA A 251 -24.79 -88.46 -130.38
N GLY A 252 -23.81 -88.53 -131.29
CA GLY A 252 -23.18 -87.39 -131.97
C GLY A 252 -22.12 -86.67 -131.12
N VAL A 253 -20.84 -86.55 -131.49
CA VAL A 253 -20.25 -86.39 -132.83
C VAL A 253 -20.99 -85.30 -133.63
N GLY A 254 -20.70 -84.04 -133.31
CA GLY A 254 -21.38 -82.90 -133.88
C GLY A 254 -20.71 -81.56 -133.53
N GLU A 255 -19.57 -81.31 -134.17
CA GLU A 255 -19.05 -79.96 -134.47
C GLU A 255 -18.77 -78.94 -133.33
N LYS A 256 -17.46 -78.60 -133.25
CA LYS A 256 -16.94 -77.23 -133.36
C LYS A 256 -17.12 -76.20 -132.22
N ILE A 257 -15.97 -75.58 -131.88
CA ILE A 257 -15.71 -74.13 -131.89
C ILE A 257 -16.71 -73.23 -131.15
N SER A 258 -16.25 -72.54 -130.09
CA SER A 258 -15.88 -71.11 -130.16
C SER A 258 -15.50 -70.52 -128.79
N SER A 259 -14.65 -69.48 -128.80
CA SER A 259 -14.61 -68.30 -127.91
C SER A 259 -14.86 -68.49 -126.39
N VAL A 260 -13.95 -68.17 -125.44
CA VAL A 260 -13.09 -66.97 -125.29
C VAL A 260 -13.91 -65.66 -125.27
N THR A 261 -13.35 -64.57 -124.74
CA THR A 261 -13.91 -63.18 -124.71
C THR A 261 -14.82 -62.94 -123.50
N GLU A 262 -14.29 -62.47 -122.36
CA GLU A 262 -14.09 -61.03 -121.99
C GLU A 262 -15.34 -60.46 -121.26
N GLU A 263 -15.35 -59.46 -120.36
CA GLU A 263 -14.34 -58.78 -119.52
C GLU A 263 -15.12 -57.93 -118.45
N VAL A 264 -14.69 -57.86 -117.16
CA VAL A 264 -14.06 -56.71 -116.46
C VAL A 264 -14.95 -55.64 -115.77
N SER A 265 -14.70 -55.48 -114.46
CA SER A 265 -14.61 -54.26 -113.61
C SER A 265 -15.79 -53.29 -113.38
N ASN A 266 -15.90 -52.82 -112.13
CA ASN A 266 -15.86 -51.38 -111.83
C ASN A 266 -15.51 -51.07 -110.35
N VAL A 267 -14.57 -50.13 -110.11
CA VAL A 267 -14.29 -49.49 -108.81
C VAL A 267 -13.79 -48.05 -109.01
N LYS A 268 -14.47 -47.04 -108.42
CA LYS A 268 -13.87 -45.74 -108.04
C LYS A 268 -14.79 -44.86 -107.14
N LYS A 269 -14.27 -44.46 -105.97
CA LYS A 269 -14.23 -43.13 -105.27
C LYS A 269 -15.32 -42.05 -105.54
N ASP A 270 -15.71 -41.16 -104.61
CA ASP A 270 -14.96 -40.37 -103.57
C ASP A 270 -15.90 -39.74 -102.46
N VAL A 271 -15.41 -38.78 -101.63
CA VAL A 271 -16.11 -37.69 -100.84
C VAL A 271 -16.36 -37.93 -99.32
N SER A 272 -16.24 -36.99 -98.34
CA SER A 272 -15.41 -35.75 -98.13
C SER A 272 -15.48 -35.17 -96.68
N ARG A 273 -14.34 -34.72 -96.15
CA ARG A 273 -13.99 -33.59 -95.23
C ARG A 273 -15.08 -32.78 -94.45
N VAL A 274 -14.87 -32.61 -93.12
CA VAL A 274 -15.30 -31.45 -92.29
C VAL A 274 -14.27 -31.18 -91.16
N GLY A 275 -14.01 -29.91 -90.81
CA GLY A 275 -13.37 -29.52 -89.54
C GLY A 275 -12.64 -28.16 -89.58
N GLU A 276 -13.15 -27.15 -88.86
CA GLU A 276 -12.40 -26.08 -88.17
C GLU A 276 -13.33 -25.13 -87.38
N GLU A 277 -12.75 -24.39 -86.43
CA GLU A 277 -13.39 -23.38 -85.56
C GLU A 277 -12.87 -21.96 -85.94
N MET A 278 -13.01 -20.83 -85.23
CA MET A 278 -13.50 -20.48 -83.89
C MET A 278 -13.91 -19.00 -83.90
N ALA A 279 -15.06 -18.59 -83.31
CA ALA A 279 -15.40 -17.17 -83.18
C ALA A 279 -16.35 -16.80 -82.01
N GLY A 280 -15.83 -16.04 -81.03
CA GLY A 280 -16.44 -14.76 -80.64
C GLY A 280 -17.47 -14.65 -79.50
N VAL A 281 -17.00 -14.04 -78.39
CA VAL A 281 -17.69 -13.01 -77.56
C VAL A 281 -18.79 -13.40 -76.56
N LYS A 282 -18.48 -13.22 -75.25
CA LYS A 282 -19.20 -12.40 -74.22
C LYS A 282 -18.61 -12.71 -72.82
N GLU A 283 -18.59 -11.85 -71.81
CA GLU A 283 -18.73 -10.38 -71.68
C GLU A 283 -18.33 -10.01 -70.23
N THR A 284 -17.58 -8.93 -70.04
CA THR A 284 -17.25 -8.38 -68.71
C THR A 284 -17.22 -6.85 -68.77
N VAL A 285 -17.35 -6.22 -67.60
CA VAL A 285 -17.39 -4.76 -67.33
C VAL A 285 -18.77 -4.11 -67.49
N VAL A 286 -19.41 -3.88 -66.34
CA VAL A 286 -19.99 -2.57 -66.02
C VAL A 286 -19.41 -2.14 -64.68
N GLY A 287 -18.75 -1.00 -64.66
CA GLY A 287 -18.33 -0.31 -63.44
C GLY A 287 -18.00 1.13 -63.78
N VAL A 288 -18.43 2.06 -62.93
CA VAL A 288 -17.84 3.39 -62.66
C VAL A 288 -18.80 4.19 -61.73
N SER A 289 -18.19 4.93 -60.79
CA SER A 289 -18.76 5.98 -59.91
C SER A 289 -19.54 5.57 -58.65
N GLU A 290 -18.92 5.79 -57.49
CA GLU A 290 -19.20 6.96 -56.63
C GLU A 290 -18.11 7.13 -55.55
N GLU A 291 -17.02 7.82 -55.90
CA GLU A 291 -16.13 8.47 -54.92
C GLU A 291 -16.60 9.91 -54.71
N VAL A 292 -16.96 10.28 -53.48
CA VAL A 292 -16.71 11.57 -52.77
C VAL A 292 -17.51 11.53 -51.46
N ALA A 293 -16.87 11.11 -50.36
CA ALA A 293 -17.32 11.35 -48.96
C ALA A 293 -16.35 10.84 -47.87
N GLY A 294 -15.34 10.00 -48.19
CA GLY A 294 -14.63 9.19 -47.18
C GLY A 294 -13.44 9.82 -46.42
N VAL A 295 -13.09 11.09 -46.65
CA VAL A 295 -11.79 11.65 -46.20
C VAL A 295 -11.86 12.36 -44.83
N GLY A 296 -13.05 12.73 -44.35
CA GLY A 296 -13.23 13.41 -43.06
C GLY A 296 -12.98 12.50 -41.86
N ASP A 297 -13.69 11.37 -41.82
CA ASP A 297 -13.70 10.45 -40.67
C ASP A 297 -12.34 9.78 -40.39
N GLN A 298 -11.51 9.64 -41.43
CA GLN A 298 -10.18 9.04 -41.33
C GLN A 298 -9.20 9.87 -40.49
N VAL A 299 -9.34 11.20 -40.45
CA VAL A 299 -8.43 12.08 -39.69
C VAL A 299 -8.77 12.07 -38.19
N GLU A 300 -10.04 11.87 -37.84
CA GLU A 300 -10.50 11.82 -36.46
C GLU A 300 -10.27 10.44 -35.81
N SER A 301 -10.33 9.35 -36.58
CA SER A 301 -9.91 8.01 -36.11
C SER A 301 -8.42 7.96 -35.77
N ILE A 302 -7.55 8.52 -36.62
CA ILE A 302 -6.09 8.55 -36.41
C ILE A 302 -5.73 9.34 -35.14
N LYS A 303 -6.45 10.41 -34.81
CA LYS A 303 -6.23 11.17 -33.58
C LYS A 303 -6.52 10.34 -32.32
N LYS A 304 -7.62 9.58 -32.32
CA LYS A 304 -7.97 8.66 -31.21
C LYS A 304 -6.96 7.52 -31.07
N GLU A 305 -6.55 6.90 -32.18
CA GLU A 305 -5.55 5.83 -32.15
C GLU A 305 -4.21 6.30 -31.56
N VAL A 306 -3.78 7.55 -31.84
CA VAL A 306 -2.54 8.12 -31.28
C VAL A 306 -2.64 8.36 -29.76
N GLU A 307 -3.78 8.83 -29.26
CA GLU A 307 -3.99 9.03 -27.81
C GLU A 307 -4.13 7.70 -27.04
N GLU A 308 -4.88 6.72 -27.56
CA GLU A 308 -4.96 5.39 -26.96
C GLU A 308 -3.59 4.68 -26.99
N THR A 309 -2.85 4.79 -28.08
CA THR A 309 -1.51 4.19 -28.20
C THR A 309 -0.53 4.79 -27.18
N ALA A 310 -0.60 6.10 -26.91
CA ALA A 310 0.24 6.74 -25.89
C ALA A 310 -0.08 6.25 -24.46
N ALA A 311 -1.36 6.12 -24.13
CA ALA A 311 -1.80 5.60 -22.82
C ALA A 311 -1.41 4.11 -22.64
N VAL A 312 -1.65 3.28 -23.65
CA VAL A 312 -1.27 1.86 -23.67
C VAL A 312 0.25 1.69 -23.62
N GLN A 313 1.03 2.52 -24.33
CA GLN A 313 2.48 2.53 -24.21
C GLN A 313 2.92 2.90 -22.79
N GLN A 314 2.36 3.95 -22.18
CA GLN A 314 2.72 4.35 -20.81
C GLN A 314 2.38 3.27 -19.77
N GLU A 315 1.24 2.60 -19.90
CA GLU A 315 0.87 1.47 -19.04
C GLU A 315 1.79 0.26 -19.26
N ASN A 316 2.16 -0.02 -20.52
CA ASN A 316 3.12 -1.08 -20.84
C ASN A 316 4.53 -0.76 -20.33
N PHE A 317 5.00 0.49 -20.42
CA PHE A 317 6.27 0.92 -19.81
C PHE A 317 6.24 0.77 -18.28
N ARG A 318 5.12 1.08 -17.62
CA ARG A 318 4.95 0.78 -16.18
C ARG A 318 5.03 -0.73 -15.91
N LYS A 319 4.29 -1.56 -16.65
CA LYS A 319 4.29 -3.03 -16.53
C LYS A 319 5.66 -3.67 -16.84
N LEU A 320 6.45 -3.07 -17.73
CA LEU A 320 7.81 -3.51 -18.07
C LEU A 320 8.80 -3.14 -16.96
N ASN A 321 8.78 -1.88 -16.49
CA ASN A 321 9.60 -1.43 -15.37
C ASN A 321 9.28 -2.21 -14.08
N ASP A 322 7.99 -2.53 -13.86
CA ASP A 322 7.55 -3.36 -12.74
C ASP A 322 8.04 -4.82 -12.80
N ARG A 323 8.62 -5.29 -13.91
CA ARG A 323 9.19 -6.64 -14.04
C ARG A 323 10.72 -6.65 -14.08
N GLN A 324 11.37 -5.49 -13.98
CA GLN A 324 12.82 -5.42 -13.99
C GLN A 324 13.41 -5.91 -12.66
N VAL A 325 13.94 -7.13 -12.69
CA VAL A 325 14.68 -7.76 -11.59
C VAL A 325 16.08 -7.13 -11.50
N ARG A 326 16.52 -6.80 -10.29
CA ARG A 326 17.91 -6.49 -9.96
C ARG A 326 18.67 -7.79 -9.67
N SER A 327 19.93 -7.82 -10.01
CA SER A 327 20.84 -8.89 -9.59
C SER A 327 21.01 -8.90 -8.06
N VAL A 328 21.33 -10.07 -7.52
CA VAL A 328 21.57 -10.26 -6.08
C VAL A 328 22.69 -9.34 -5.58
N ASN A 329 23.74 -9.14 -6.38
CA ASN A 329 24.85 -8.25 -6.06
C ASN A 329 24.41 -6.77 -6.02
N GLU A 330 23.57 -6.30 -6.95
CA GLU A 330 23.03 -4.94 -6.91
C GLU A 330 22.18 -4.68 -5.66
N ILE A 331 21.38 -5.68 -5.24
CA ILE A 331 20.58 -5.59 -4.00
C ILE A 331 21.49 -5.51 -2.78
N PHE A 332 22.55 -6.34 -2.73
CA PHE A 332 23.52 -6.29 -1.64
C PHE A 332 24.32 -4.99 -1.61
N THR A 333 24.90 -4.54 -2.74
CA THR A 333 25.64 -3.27 -2.82
C THR A 333 24.74 -2.10 -2.39
N ARG A 334 23.48 -2.08 -2.85
CA ARG A 334 22.50 -1.06 -2.43
C ARG A 334 22.26 -1.08 -0.93
N TYR A 335 22.18 -2.25 -0.29
CA TYR A 335 22.13 -2.37 1.16
C TYR A 335 23.41 -1.86 1.82
N ASP A 336 24.58 -2.33 1.40
CA ASP A 336 25.85 -2.05 2.08
C ASP A 336 26.23 -0.57 2.01
N GLU A 337 25.98 0.09 0.87
CA GLU A 337 26.19 1.52 0.68
C GLU A 337 25.19 2.41 1.43
N ASN A 338 24.02 1.91 1.80
CA ASN A 338 22.94 2.70 2.40
C ASN A 338 22.56 2.24 3.82
N LYS A 339 23.32 1.31 4.39
CA LYS A 339 23.17 0.93 5.79
C LYS A 339 23.51 2.09 6.72
N ILE A 340 22.75 2.15 7.79
CA ILE A 340 22.87 3.12 8.88
C ILE A 340 23.18 2.36 10.17
N ARG A 341 24.00 2.94 11.03
CA ARG A 341 24.37 2.36 12.31
C ARG A 341 23.49 2.92 13.41
N LEU A 342 22.61 2.07 13.94
CA LEU A 342 21.85 2.33 15.16
C LEU A 342 22.73 2.01 16.36
N LYS A 343 22.90 2.99 17.25
CA LYS A 343 23.60 2.86 18.52
C LYS A 343 22.64 3.21 19.66
N LEU A 344 22.53 2.33 20.65
CA LEU A 344 21.74 2.52 21.86
C LEU A 344 22.64 2.38 23.08
N ASN A 345 22.77 3.43 23.88
CA ASN A 345 23.46 3.37 25.18
C ASN A 345 22.40 3.14 26.26
N PHE A 346 22.66 2.24 27.21
CA PHE A 346 21.66 1.88 28.22
C PHE A 346 22.27 1.48 29.54
N VAL A 347 21.60 1.86 30.63
CA VAL A 347 21.89 1.41 31.98
C VAL A 347 20.86 0.36 32.38
N HIS A 348 21.30 -0.76 32.92
CA HIS A 348 20.41 -1.82 33.43
C HIS A 348 20.88 -2.38 34.78
N GLN A 349 19.95 -2.84 35.61
CA GLN A 349 20.25 -3.50 36.87
C GLN A 349 20.55 -4.99 36.65
N GLY A 350 21.66 -5.47 37.21
CA GLY A 350 22.11 -6.85 37.10
C GLY A 350 22.96 -7.32 38.28
N GLY A 351 23.32 -8.61 38.27
CA GLY A 351 24.14 -9.23 39.32
C GLY A 351 23.41 -9.46 40.65
N PHE A 352 24.14 -10.04 41.60
CA PHE A 352 23.73 -10.09 43.01
C PHE A 352 23.74 -8.65 43.57
N LEU A 353 22.74 -8.28 44.38
CA LEU A 353 22.47 -6.92 44.86
C LEU A 353 21.94 -5.90 43.83
N GLY A 354 21.80 -6.24 42.54
CA GLY A 354 21.12 -5.38 41.56
C GLY A 354 21.90 -4.14 41.13
N ALA A 355 23.24 -4.21 41.12
CA ALA A 355 24.12 -3.16 40.64
C ALA A 355 23.73 -2.64 39.25
N GLN A 356 23.87 -1.33 39.03
CA GLN A 356 23.69 -0.73 37.72
C GLN A 356 24.92 -1.02 36.84
N LYS A 357 24.68 -1.36 35.59
CA LYS A 357 25.71 -1.55 34.57
C LYS A 357 25.32 -0.81 33.30
N GLU A 358 26.26 -0.03 32.79
CA GLU A 358 26.17 0.62 31.48
C GLU A 358 26.66 -0.33 30.37
N GLU A 359 25.93 -0.39 29.27
CA GLU A 359 26.27 -1.15 28.06
C GLU A 359 25.86 -0.35 26.82
N THR A 360 26.60 -0.52 25.72
CA THR A 360 26.23 -0.01 24.40
C THR A 360 25.84 -1.17 23.49
N PHE A 361 24.70 -1.04 22.83
CA PHE A 361 24.27 -1.88 21.72
C PHE A 361 24.51 -1.12 20.41
N SER A 362 25.02 -1.80 19.38
CA SER A 362 25.21 -1.25 18.05
C SER A 362 24.85 -2.29 17.00
N MET A 363 24.14 -1.88 15.95
CA MET A 363 23.88 -2.72 14.78
C MET A 363 23.78 -1.87 13.50
N ASP A 364 24.07 -2.48 12.37
CA ASP A 364 23.78 -1.89 11.06
C ASP A 364 22.33 -2.29 10.66
N THR A 365 21.57 -1.32 10.15
CA THR A 365 20.17 -1.46 9.68
C THR A 365 19.94 -0.48 8.52
N ILE A 366 18.70 -0.26 8.08
CA ILE A 366 18.37 0.65 6.97
C ILE A 366 17.25 1.64 7.36
N ILE A 367 17.12 2.70 6.57
CA ILE A 367 15.96 3.59 6.61
C ILE A 367 14.94 3.06 5.61
N MET A 368 13.75 2.73 6.11
CA MET A 368 12.62 2.31 5.29
C MET A 368 11.44 3.29 5.40
N LEU A 369 10.68 3.43 4.32
CA LEU A 369 9.45 4.20 4.24
C LEU A 369 8.24 3.25 4.25
N ASP A 370 7.22 3.59 5.03
CA ASP A 370 5.89 3.00 4.93
C ASP A 370 4.85 4.12 4.95
N GLY A 371 4.22 4.39 3.81
CA GLY A 371 3.42 5.59 3.58
C GLY A 371 4.27 6.87 3.73
N SER A 372 3.87 7.75 4.65
CA SER A 372 4.58 9.02 4.91
C SER A 372 5.63 8.93 6.03
N PHE A 373 5.81 7.76 6.65
CA PHE A 373 6.64 7.60 7.85
C PHE A 373 7.94 6.83 7.56
N ALA A 374 9.05 7.36 8.10
CA ALA A 374 10.37 6.71 8.04
C ALA A 374 10.65 5.93 9.33
N TYR A 375 11.07 4.68 9.18
CA TYR A 375 11.39 3.76 10.27
C TYR A 375 12.72 3.03 10.03
N SER A 376 13.30 2.48 11.09
CA SER A 376 14.27 1.39 11.02
C SER A 376 13.77 0.17 11.79
N LEU A 377 14.06 -1.02 11.27
CA LEU A 377 13.68 -2.29 11.91
C LEU A 377 14.83 -2.86 12.73
N VAL A 378 14.48 -3.42 13.89
CA VAL A 378 15.42 -3.96 14.87
C VAL A 378 14.86 -5.26 15.44
N HIS A 379 15.67 -6.32 15.49
CA HIS A 379 15.29 -7.55 16.18
C HIS A 379 15.66 -7.49 17.67
N ALA A 380 14.67 -7.60 18.55
CA ALA A 380 14.79 -7.29 19.98
C ALA A 380 15.83 -8.15 20.73
N LYS A 381 16.10 -9.39 20.30
CA LYS A 381 16.97 -10.39 20.97
C LYS A 381 18.28 -9.85 21.52
N GLU A 382 18.96 -8.98 20.77
CA GLU A 382 20.29 -8.47 21.13
C GLU A 382 20.26 -6.99 21.57
N SER A 383 19.14 -6.31 21.34
CA SER A 383 18.90 -4.93 21.79
C SER A 383 18.76 -4.83 23.32
N PRO A 384 18.75 -3.61 23.90
CA PRO A 384 18.46 -3.38 25.32
C PRO A 384 17.10 -3.96 25.74
N PHE A 385 16.14 -3.94 24.82
CA PHE A 385 14.74 -4.36 24.98
C PHE A 385 14.51 -5.87 24.77
N ARG A 386 15.57 -6.69 24.85
CA ARG A 386 15.48 -8.14 24.65
C ARG A 386 14.50 -8.82 25.61
N LEU A 387 13.64 -9.68 25.06
CA LEU A 387 12.59 -10.39 25.83
C LEU A 387 13.00 -11.80 26.28
N SER A 388 14.08 -12.34 25.73
CA SER A 388 14.59 -13.69 25.97
C SER A 388 16.11 -13.64 26.25
N PRO A 389 16.68 -14.55 27.08
CA PRO A 389 16.00 -15.54 27.93
C PRO A 389 15.15 -14.91 29.05
N ARG A 390 15.43 -13.65 29.43
CA ARG A 390 14.62 -12.84 30.35
C ARG A 390 14.88 -11.34 30.11
N PRO A 391 13.88 -10.44 30.24
CA PRO A 391 14.11 -9.00 30.12
C PRO A 391 15.22 -8.46 31.03
N ARG A 392 15.91 -7.42 30.57
CA ARG A 392 16.76 -6.59 31.43
C ARG A 392 15.87 -5.63 32.23
N LYS A 393 16.28 -5.28 33.46
CA LYS A 393 15.69 -4.17 34.20
C LYS A 393 16.36 -2.87 33.76
N LEU A 394 15.79 -2.18 32.79
CA LEU A 394 16.34 -0.94 32.23
C LEU A 394 16.12 0.21 33.21
N VAL A 395 17.12 1.09 33.33
CA VAL A 395 17.11 2.32 34.15
C VAL A 395 17.05 3.54 33.24
N SER A 396 17.89 3.55 32.19
CA SER A 396 17.89 4.57 31.13
C SER A 396 18.23 3.91 29.79
N VAL A 397 17.74 4.49 28.70
CA VAL A 397 18.16 4.18 27.33
C VAL A 397 18.17 5.47 26.52
N SER A 398 19.28 5.76 25.85
CA SER A 398 19.39 6.80 24.84
C SER A 398 19.88 6.20 23.52
N GLY A 399 19.70 6.89 22.40
CA GLY A 399 20.05 6.34 21.10
C GLY A 399 20.28 7.37 20.02
N GLU A 400 21.11 6.99 19.06
CA GLU A 400 21.45 7.77 17.87
C GLU A 400 21.60 6.86 16.66
N ILE A 401 21.32 7.41 15.48
CA ILE A 401 21.56 6.78 14.19
C ILE A 401 22.64 7.57 13.47
N THR A 402 23.65 6.88 12.97
CA THR A 402 24.83 7.45 12.31
C THR A 402 25.08 6.78 10.98
N SER A 403 25.64 7.51 10.01
CA SER A 403 26.11 6.95 8.73
C SER A 403 27.08 7.94 8.10
N PRO A 404 28.11 7.48 7.36
CA PRO A 404 29.01 8.36 6.59
C PRO A 404 28.29 9.27 5.58
N LYS A 405 27.06 8.91 5.18
CA LYS A 405 26.22 9.68 4.25
C LYS A 405 25.29 10.69 4.95
N LEU A 406 25.24 10.74 6.27
CA LEU A 406 24.46 11.73 7.04
C LEU A 406 25.35 12.91 7.47
N LYS A 407 24.83 14.13 7.35
CA LYS A 407 25.50 15.35 7.83
C LYS A 407 25.60 15.43 9.36
N ALA A 408 24.63 14.86 10.06
CA ALA A 408 24.56 14.85 11.52
C ALA A 408 23.90 13.54 12.01
N PRO A 409 24.21 13.07 13.23
CA PRO A 409 23.49 11.96 13.86
C PRO A 409 22.01 12.27 14.03
N ILE A 410 21.16 11.27 13.82
CA ILE A 410 19.71 11.37 14.01
C ILE A 410 19.38 10.84 15.42
N PRO A 411 18.86 11.66 16.34
CA PRO A 411 18.55 11.22 17.69
C PRO A 411 17.33 10.29 17.70
N VAL A 412 17.45 9.15 18.39
CA VAL A 412 16.35 8.19 18.54
C VAL A 412 15.44 8.64 19.68
N LYS A 413 14.32 9.27 19.33
CA LYS A 413 13.35 9.83 20.31
C LYS A 413 12.48 8.76 20.96
N GLU A 414 12.05 7.75 20.21
CA GLU A 414 11.25 6.64 20.73
C GLU A 414 11.53 5.34 19.97
N ILE A 415 11.07 4.23 20.56
CA ILE A 415 10.95 2.91 19.93
C ILE A 415 9.57 2.33 20.22
N ALA A 416 9.09 1.44 19.35
CA ALA A 416 7.84 0.72 19.57
C ALA A 416 7.98 -0.75 19.19
N PHE A 417 7.21 -1.63 19.84
CA PHE A 417 7.14 -3.03 19.46
C PHE A 417 6.05 -3.27 18.42
N MET A 418 6.27 -4.24 17.55
CA MET A 418 5.28 -4.71 16.59
C MET A 418 4.32 -5.73 17.21
N ASP A 419 3.29 -6.12 16.46
CA ASP A 419 2.36 -7.19 16.81
C ASP A 419 3.06 -8.53 17.14
N ASP A 420 4.18 -8.83 16.47
CA ASP A 420 5.24 -9.73 16.94
C ASP A 420 6.18 -9.00 17.94
N PRO A 421 6.23 -9.43 19.21
CA PRO A 421 7.04 -8.79 20.25
C PRO A 421 8.56 -8.91 20.04
N ARG A 422 9.04 -9.63 19.02
CA ARG A 422 10.48 -9.69 18.69
C ARG A 422 10.93 -8.56 17.77
N ILE A 423 10.00 -7.91 17.07
CA ILE A 423 10.34 -6.85 16.13
C ILE A 423 10.06 -5.50 16.79
N LEU A 424 11.07 -4.64 16.72
CA LEU A 424 11.03 -3.26 17.12
C LEU A 424 11.09 -2.38 15.87
N ILE A 425 10.34 -1.28 15.90
CA ILE A 425 10.54 -0.16 14.99
C ILE A 425 11.17 1.02 15.75
N VAL A 426 12.00 1.75 15.02
CA VAL A 426 12.60 3.02 15.44
C VAL A 426 12.03 4.11 14.53
N PRO A 427 11.00 4.87 14.96
CA PRO A 427 10.46 5.98 14.18
C PRO A 427 11.47 7.13 14.10
N LEU A 428 11.80 7.56 12.89
CA LEU A 428 12.90 8.52 12.68
C LEU A 428 12.45 9.98 12.64
N TYR A 429 11.14 10.23 12.46
CA TYR A 429 10.55 11.57 12.34
C TYR A 429 11.21 12.46 11.27
N LEU A 430 11.75 11.84 10.22
CA LEU A 430 12.40 12.52 9.10
C LEU A 430 11.37 12.86 8.02
N ASN A 431 11.51 14.04 7.39
CA ASN A 431 10.86 14.30 6.12
C ASN A 431 11.67 13.61 4.99
N PRO A 432 11.09 12.66 4.23
CA PRO A 432 11.81 11.95 3.17
C PRO A 432 12.34 12.87 2.05
N VAL A 433 11.66 13.99 1.79
CA VAL A 433 12.07 14.97 0.78
C VAL A 433 13.33 15.72 1.25
N THR A 434 13.39 16.08 2.53
CA THR A 434 14.56 16.71 3.13
C THR A 434 15.74 15.74 3.19
N LEU A 435 15.51 14.49 3.62
CA LEU A 435 16.56 13.47 3.69
C LEU A 435 17.21 13.20 2.32
N LYS A 436 16.41 13.10 1.24
CA LYS A 436 16.90 12.94 -0.14
C LYS A 436 17.65 14.17 -0.69
N LYS A 437 17.47 15.37 -0.11
CA LYS A 437 18.20 16.60 -0.48
C LYS A 437 19.49 16.77 0.33
N GLU A 438 19.50 16.32 1.58
CA GLU A 438 20.59 16.57 2.53
C GLU A 438 21.56 15.41 2.68
N SER A 439 21.20 14.21 2.24
CA SER A 439 22.02 13.00 2.29
C SER A 439 21.99 12.25 0.96
N SER A 440 23.03 11.47 0.69
CA SER A 440 23.08 10.49 -0.41
C SER A 440 22.58 9.10 -0.01
N ILE A 441 21.77 9.02 1.07
CA ILE A 441 21.16 7.77 1.53
C ILE A 441 19.92 7.46 0.71
N GLU A 442 19.92 6.30 0.08
CA GLU A 442 18.70 5.73 -0.47
C GLU A 442 17.77 5.22 0.64
N ILE A 443 16.49 5.54 0.50
CA ILE A 443 15.42 5.03 1.35
C ILE A 443 14.88 3.76 0.70
N PHE A 444 14.63 2.73 1.51
CA PHE A 444 13.99 1.49 1.07
C PHE A 444 12.48 1.59 1.25
N GLU A 445 11.71 0.91 0.41
CA GLU A 445 10.25 0.96 0.45
C GLU A 445 9.70 -0.47 0.57
N ALA A 446 8.49 -0.61 1.13
CA ALA A 446 7.78 -1.88 1.16
C ALA A 446 7.14 -2.16 -0.22
N PRO A 447 7.23 -3.39 -0.75
CA PRO A 447 6.70 -3.69 -2.08
C PRO A 447 5.18 -3.59 -2.15
N THR A 448 4.67 -2.86 -3.15
CA THR A 448 3.23 -2.72 -3.42
C THR A 448 2.56 -4.08 -3.64
N ASN A 449 3.22 -4.95 -4.43
CA ASN A 449 2.87 -6.36 -4.58
C ASN A 449 4.07 -7.25 -4.20
N PRO A 450 4.16 -7.73 -2.93
CA PRO A 450 5.28 -8.56 -2.49
C PRO A 450 5.41 -9.88 -3.26
N TYR A 451 4.34 -10.41 -3.85
CA TYR A 451 4.32 -11.73 -4.51
C TYR A 451 4.50 -11.65 -6.03
N LEU A 452 5.01 -10.52 -6.54
CA LEU A 452 5.31 -10.37 -7.97
C LEU A 452 6.46 -11.29 -8.42
N PHE A 453 7.32 -11.68 -7.47
CA PHE A 453 8.42 -12.63 -7.65
C PHE A 453 8.30 -13.72 -6.57
N SER A 454 8.72 -14.95 -6.88
CA SER A 454 8.76 -16.07 -5.92
C SER A 454 10.05 -16.12 -5.09
N GLU A 455 11.03 -15.28 -5.45
CA GLU A 455 12.40 -15.31 -4.92
C GLU A 455 12.74 -13.99 -4.23
N ALA A 456 13.51 -14.09 -3.15
CA ALA A 456 13.99 -13.01 -2.32
C ALA A 456 15.50 -13.11 -2.10
N VAL A 457 16.13 -11.99 -1.76
CA VAL A 457 17.52 -11.92 -1.32
C VAL A 457 17.55 -11.65 0.17
N VAL A 458 18.23 -12.50 0.94
CA VAL A 458 18.43 -12.31 2.38
C VAL A 458 19.85 -11.81 2.62
N VAL A 459 20.00 -10.82 3.50
CA VAL A 459 21.28 -10.18 3.83
C VAL A 459 21.54 -10.24 5.34
N ASP A 460 22.69 -10.80 5.71
CA ASP A 460 23.19 -10.90 7.08
C ASP A 460 23.72 -9.54 7.54
N ALA A 461 23.00 -8.93 8.49
CA ALA A 461 23.29 -7.58 8.98
C ALA A 461 24.56 -7.47 9.83
N LYS A 462 25.24 -8.59 10.13
CA LYS A 462 26.45 -8.65 10.97
C LYS A 462 27.71 -9.00 10.19
N GLN A 463 27.61 -9.97 9.28
CA GLN A 463 28.77 -10.50 8.54
C GLN A 463 28.79 -10.05 7.07
N GLY A 464 27.79 -9.29 6.60
CA GLY A 464 27.76 -8.79 5.22
C GLY A 464 27.67 -9.89 4.16
N ARG A 465 27.16 -11.07 4.54
CA ARG A 465 26.91 -12.19 3.63
C ARG A 465 25.48 -12.08 3.07
N PHE A 466 25.23 -12.72 1.93
CA PHE A 466 23.91 -12.71 1.33
C PHE A 466 23.64 -13.96 0.48
N GLY A 467 22.36 -14.26 0.26
CA GLY A 467 21.92 -15.38 -0.57
C GLY A 467 20.51 -15.20 -1.11
N GLN A 468 20.24 -15.80 -2.27
CA GLN A 468 18.93 -15.80 -2.93
C GLN A 468 18.16 -17.07 -2.57
N THR A 469 16.85 -16.97 -2.32
CA THR A 469 16.01 -18.09 -1.86
C THR A 469 14.54 -17.88 -2.26
N ASP A 470 13.79 -18.97 -2.38
CA ASP A 470 12.34 -18.92 -2.48
C ASP A 470 11.68 -18.38 -1.21
N PHE A 471 10.57 -17.66 -1.37
CA PHE A 471 9.66 -17.35 -0.27
C PHE A 471 8.19 -17.57 -0.64
N ILE A 472 7.37 -17.84 0.37
CA ILE A 472 5.91 -17.94 0.27
C ILE A 472 5.25 -17.25 1.46
N ARG A 473 4.03 -16.75 1.29
CA ARG A 473 3.22 -16.27 2.42
C ARG A 473 2.90 -17.44 3.37
N ASP A 474 2.94 -17.21 4.69
CA ASP A 474 2.36 -18.20 5.61
C ASP A 474 0.84 -18.17 5.51
N GLU A 475 0.24 -19.30 5.11
CA GLU A 475 -1.21 -19.43 4.90
C GLU A 475 -2.03 -19.19 6.18
N LYS A 476 -1.42 -19.44 7.34
CA LYS A 476 -2.10 -19.39 8.65
C LYS A 476 -1.92 -18.06 9.37
N ASP A 477 -0.84 -17.32 9.08
CA ASP A 477 -0.55 -16.04 9.72
C ASP A 477 0.12 -15.06 8.74
N SER A 478 -0.67 -14.13 8.20
CA SER A 478 -0.25 -13.15 7.18
C SER A 478 0.81 -12.14 7.64
N ARG A 479 1.17 -12.16 8.92
CA ARG A 479 2.28 -11.38 9.49
C ARG A 479 3.65 -11.91 9.10
N TYR A 480 3.72 -13.15 8.60
CA TYR A 480 4.98 -13.82 8.27
C TYR A 480 5.05 -14.25 6.80
N ILE A 481 6.26 -14.17 6.29
CA ILE A 481 6.71 -14.80 5.06
C ILE A 481 7.57 -15.99 5.47
N LYS A 482 7.31 -17.17 4.90
CA LYS A 482 8.19 -18.34 5.03
C LYS A 482 9.28 -18.24 3.97
N VAL A 483 10.52 -18.32 4.40
CA VAL A 483 11.74 -18.30 3.59
C VAL A 483 12.31 -19.72 3.57
N LYS A 484 12.59 -20.29 2.40
CA LYS A 484 13.01 -21.71 2.32
C LYS A 484 14.50 -21.86 2.67
N HIS A 485 14.80 -22.23 3.92
CA HIS A 485 16.19 -22.41 4.40
C HIS A 485 17.04 -23.40 3.57
N ASN A 486 16.42 -24.36 2.86
CA ASN A 486 17.11 -25.35 2.03
C ASN A 486 17.43 -24.89 0.59
N HIS A 487 17.03 -23.68 0.17
CA HIS A 487 17.11 -23.23 -1.23
C HIS A 487 17.98 -21.98 -1.41
N PHE A 488 18.95 -21.75 -0.52
CA PHE A 488 19.88 -20.63 -0.68
C PHE A 488 20.89 -20.89 -1.80
N ALA A 489 20.79 -20.11 -2.88
CA ALA A 489 21.83 -20.00 -3.89
C ALA A 489 22.97 -19.13 -3.33
N PHE A 490 24.09 -19.77 -2.99
CA PHE A 490 25.22 -19.15 -2.30
C PHE A 490 26.17 -18.46 -3.27
N ILE A 491 26.19 -17.12 -3.25
CA ILE A 491 27.18 -16.33 -4.00
C ILE A 491 28.43 -16.07 -3.14
N THR A 492 28.29 -15.97 -1.81
CA THR A 492 29.38 -15.58 -0.88
C THR A 492 29.88 -16.70 0.04
N GLY A 493 29.52 -17.97 -0.20
CA GLY A 493 29.83 -19.11 0.68
C GLY A 493 28.67 -19.50 1.60
N SER A 494 28.94 -20.32 2.63
CA SER A 494 27.88 -20.86 3.51
C SER A 494 27.15 -19.75 4.27
N PHE A 495 25.84 -19.65 4.01
CA PHE A 495 24.94 -18.64 4.56
C PHE A 495 23.77 -19.33 5.26
N ASP A 496 23.57 -19.05 6.54
CA ASP A 496 22.41 -19.49 7.31
C ASP A 496 21.77 -18.22 7.89
N PRO A 497 20.54 -17.86 7.47
CA PRO A 497 19.94 -16.58 7.84
C PRO A 497 19.63 -16.51 9.34
N GLY A 498 20.15 -15.48 9.99
CA GLY A 498 20.02 -15.22 11.41
C GLY A 498 18.79 -14.40 11.79
N LYS A 499 18.47 -14.41 13.10
CA LYS A 499 17.44 -13.54 13.69
C LYS A 499 17.88 -12.07 13.59
N GLY A 500 17.19 -11.28 12.78
CA GLY A 500 17.47 -9.87 12.50
C GLY A 500 17.97 -9.59 11.07
N ASP A 501 18.23 -10.61 10.26
CA ASP A 501 18.64 -10.45 8.87
C ASP A 501 17.51 -9.87 8.01
N LEU A 502 17.84 -9.09 6.98
CA LEU A 502 16.86 -8.40 6.16
C LEU A 502 16.55 -9.18 4.88
N VAL A 503 15.27 -9.19 4.49
CA VAL A 503 14.77 -9.92 3.32
C VAL A 503 14.26 -8.90 2.30
N PHE A 504 14.80 -8.95 1.09
CA PHE A 504 14.51 -8.04 -0.01
C PHE A 504 13.82 -8.75 -1.18
N SER A 505 12.93 -8.05 -1.88
CA SER A 505 12.38 -8.51 -3.16
C SER A 505 13.46 -8.48 -4.24
N GLN A 506 13.21 -9.15 -5.37
CA GLN A 506 14.04 -9.04 -6.57
C GLN A 506 14.13 -7.62 -7.18
N LYS A 507 13.31 -6.65 -6.74
CA LYS A 507 13.49 -5.22 -7.09
C LYS A 507 14.42 -4.47 -6.12
N GLY A 508 14.82 -5.10 -5.02
CA GLY A 508 15.52 -4.44 -3.90
C GLY A 508 14.58 -3.66 -2.96
N GLU A 509 13.29 -3.99 -2.92
CA GLU A 509 12.32 -3.48 -1.92
C GLU A 509 12.40 -4.33 -0.65
N LEU A 510 12.05 -3.79 0.52
CA LEU A 510 12.14 -4.54 1.77
C LEU A 510 10.88 -5.41 2.00
N LEU A 511 11.03 -6.73 1.88
CA LEU A 511 9.96 -7.70 2.17
C LEU A 511 9.81 -7.97 3.67
N GLY A 512 10.91 -8.05 4.41
CA GLY A 512 10.85 -8.57 5.77
C GLY A 512 12.13 -8.46 6.61
N ILE A 513 12.00 -8.84 7.87
CA ILE A 513 13.10 -9.05 8.82
C ILE A 513 12.98 -10.45 9.45
N MET A 514 14.04 -11.25 9.39
CA MET A 514 14.07 -12.64 9.87
C MET A 514 13.82 -12.72 11.37
N VAL A 515 12.83 -13.53 11.78
CA VAL A 515 12.46 -13.76 13.19
C VAL A 515 12.98 -15.11 13.72
N ASN A 516 13.26 -16.03 12.80
CA ASN A 516 14.05 -17.26 12.92
C ASN A 516 14.58 -17.60 11.52
N ASN A 517 15.24 -18.75 11.34
CA ASN A 517 15.90 -19.11 10.08
C ASN A 517 14.92 -19.45 8.94
N ASP A 518 13.64 -19.70 9.26
CA ASP A 518 12.60 -20.12 8.30
C ASP A 518 11.55 -19.05 8.00
N TYR A 519 11.45 -18.01 8.83
CA TYR A 519 10.39 -17.01 8.75
C TYR A 519 10.91 -15.58 8.91
N ALA A 520 10.43 -14.72 8.03
CA ALA A 520 10.54 -13.28 8.14
C ALA A 520 9.22 -12.67 8.60
N PHE A 521 9.31 -11.66 9.47
CA PHE A 521 8.23 -10.74 9.72
C PHE A 521 8.02 -9.88 8.48
N HIS A 522 6.82 -9.93 7.90
CA HIS A 522 6.47 -9.22 6.68
C HIS A 522 6.32 -7.71 6.93
N VAL A 523 7.02 -6.90 6.14
CA VAL A 523 7.00 -5.44 6.23
C VAL A 523 5.88 -4.89 5.34
N LYS A 524 4.72 -4.67 5.97
CA LYS A 524 3.54 -4.05 5.32
C LYS A 524 2.63 -3.42 6.37
N ASN A 525 2.27 -2.15 6.16
CA ASN A 525 1.37 -1.37 7.02
C ASN A 525 1.77 -1.43 8.51
N LEU A 526 3.06 -1.18 8.77
CA LEU A 526 3.69 -1.21 10.09
C LEU A 526 2.96 -0.32 11.08
N GLY A 527 2.52 0.87 10.67
CA GLY A 527 1.80 1.81 11.53
C GLY A 527 0.56 1.20 12.20
N SER A 528 -0.23 0.42 11.45
CA SER A 528 -1.40 -0.29 11.99
C SER A 528 -1.05 -1.51 12.88
N ARG A 529 0.19 -1.98 12.81
CA ARG A 529 0.69 -3.20 13.45
C ARG A 529 1.59 -2.93 14.66
N ILE A 530 1.72 -1.67 15.07
CA ILE A 530 2.35 -1.29 16.33
C ILE A 530 1.54 -1.88 17.48
N HIS A 531 2.21 -2.53 18.43
CA HIS A 531 1.58 -3.03 19.64
C HIS A 531 1.05 -1.86 20.47
N GLY A 532 -0.25 -1.87 20.76
CA GLY A 532 -0.88 -0.85 21.62
C GLY A 532 -0.13 -0.67 22.93
N GLY A 533 0.11 0.59 23.31
CA GLY A 533 0.85 0.96 24.53
C GLY A 533 2.35 0.68 24.54
N SER A 534 2.94 0.15 23.46
CA SER A 534 4.36 -0.25 23.45
C SER A 534 5.37 0.87 23.16
N ARG A 535 4.90 2.04 22.74
CA ARG A 535 5.78 3.21 22.49
C ARG A 535 6.51 3.60 23.77
N THR A 536 7.83 3.65 23.66
CA THR A 536 8.77 3.96 24.73
C THR A 536 9.66 5.11 24.28
N ILE A 537 9.51 6.27 24.92
CA ILE A 537 10.35 7.45 24.72
C ILE A 537 11.73 7.18 25.33
N LEU A 538 12.78 7.62 24.65
CA LEU A 538 14.19 7.47 25.07
C LEU A 538 14.77 8.80 25.56
N GLY A 539 16.00 8.76 26.10
CA GLY A 539 16.67 9.93 26.66
C GLY A 539 16.09 10.32 28.02
N ASP A 540 16.04 11.63 28.29
CA ASP A 540 15.70 12.18 29.61
C ASP A 540 14.26 11.84 30.04
N SER A 541 13.36 11.59 29.08
CA SER A 541 11.97 11.20 29.30
C SER A 541 11.75 9.67 29.38
N PHE A 542 12.81 8.88 29.58
CA PHE A 542 12.71 7.41 29.63
C PHE A 542 11.98 6.90 30.90
N ALA A 543 10.76 6.38 30.71
CA ALA A 543 9.93 5.87 31.81
C ALA A 543 10.29 4.41 32.18
N ALA A 544 11.30 4.23 33.04
CA ALA A 544 11.86 2.93 33.41
C ALA A 544 10.82 1.91 33.94
N GLU A 545 9.94 2.29 34.87
CA GLU A 545 8.94 1.37 35.45
C GLU A 545 7.94 0.87 34.39
N LYS A 546 7.37 1.80 33.61
CA LYS A 546 6.45 1.50 32.51
C LYS A 546 7.11 0.56 31.49
N THR A 547 8.35 0.86 31.10
CA THR A 547 9.11 0.05 30.13
C THR A 547 9.39 -1.35 30.67
N ASN A 548 9.83 -1.50 31.92
CA ASN A 548 10.10 -2.80 32.52
C ASN A 548 8.81 -3.64 32.67
N GLY A 549 7.68 -3.02 33.01
CA GLY A 549 6.37 -3.65 33.01
C GLY A 549 5.94 -4.14 31.61
N LEU A 550 6.11 -3.30 30.59
CA LEU A 550 5.88 -3.64 29.19
C LEU A 550 6.74 -4.84 28.74
N LEU A 551 8.05 -4.82 28.99
CA LEU A 551 8.95 -5.92 28.62
C LEU A 551 8.58 -7.24 29.30
N SER A 552 8.12 -7.20 30.56
CA SER A 552 7.59 -8.39 31.25
C SER A 552 6.33 -8.94 30.58
N SER A 553 5.40 -8.07 30.20
CA SER A 553 4.17 -8.44 29.46
C SER A 553 4.49 -9.04 28.08
N LEU A 554 5.36 -8.38 27.31
CA LEU A 554 5.78 -8.85 25.99
C LEU A 554 6.59 -10.15 26.05
N SER A 555 7.36 -10.38 27.11
CA SER A 555 8.05 -11.66 27.35
C SER A 555 7.07 -12.82 27.54
N LYS A 556 5.95 -12.59 28.27
CA LYS A 556 4.85 -13.57 28.37
C LYS A 556 4.18 -13.80 27.01
N LYS A 557 3.94 -12.73 26.23
CA LYS A 557 3.39 -12.82 24.86
C LYS A 557 4.30 -13.62 23.93
N LEU A 558 5.62 -13.44 24.03
CA LEU A 558 6.62 -14.20 23.28
C LEU A 558 6.63 -15.70 23.66
N PHE A 559 6.38 -16.03 24.92
CA PHE A 559 6.23 -17.43 25.32
C PHE A 559 4.95 -18.05 24.75
N GLY A 560 3.86 -17.29 24.63
CA GLY A 560 2.59 -17.73 24.03
C GLY A 560 2.58 -17.77 22.50
N LEU A 561 3.63 -17.33 21.81
CA LEU A 561 3.75 -17.46 20.35
C LEU A 561 3.90 -18.93 19.95
N ASN A 562 3.34 -19.30 18.79
CA ASN A 562 3.41 -20.65 18.25
C ASN A 562 4.88 -21.10 18.13
N ASN A 563 5.17 -22.34 18.56
CA ASN A 563 6.51 -22.92 18.53
C ASN A 563 7.16 -22.89 17.14
N LYS A 564 6.40 -22.94 16.04
CA LYS A 564 6.97 -22.82 14.67
C LYS A 564 7.63 -21.48 14.40
N PHE A 565 7.28 -20.45 15.16
CA PHE A 565 7.81 -19.10 15.02
C PHE A 565 8.92 -18.79 16.02
N ARG A 566 8.91 -19.34 17.25
CA ARG A 566 9.81 -18.97 18.35
C ARG A 566 11.31 -19.12 18.03
#